data_AF-A0A1J6KHB0-F1
#
_entry.id   AF-A0A1J6KHB0-F1
#
_cell.length_a   1.000
_cell.length_b   1.000
_cell.length_c   1.000
_cell.angle_alpha   90.00
_cell.angle_beta   90.00
_cell.angle_gamma   90.00
#
_symmetry.space_group_name_H-M   'P 1'
#
loop_
_entity.id
_entity.type
_entity.pdbx_description
1 polymer ?
#
loop_
_entity_poly.entity_id
_entity_poly.type
_entity_poly.pdbx_seq_one_letter_code
_entity_poly.pdbx_strand_id
1 'polypeptide(L)' 'MMIKTLIWNIRSVNTQQAFPRVINMQREHNFFVIELMEPFQKKGFINRYRRMLNMDTAYSNINGQIWLFFD' A
#
# COMPACT_ATOMS: atom_id res chain seq x y z
N MET A 1 20.31 7.70 -6.77
CA MET A 1 18.84 7.55 -6.79
C MET A 1 18.33 7.69 -5.37
N MET A 2 17.34 8.55 -5.11
CA MET A 2 16.78 8.71 -3.76
C MET A 2 15.62 7.73 -3.57
N ILE A 3 15.78 6.78 -2.66
CA ILE A 3 14.72 5.85 -2.27
C ILE A 3 13.74 6.61 -1.37
N LYS A 4 12.46 6.61 -1.76
CA LYS A 4 11.38 7.20 -0.98
C LYS A 4 10.47 6.10 -0.48
N THR A 5 10.08 6.20 0.79
CA THR A 5 9.26 5.20 1.46
C THR A 5 8.08 5.88 2.13
N LEU A 6 6.89 5.31 1.93
CA LEU A 6 5.69 5.64 2.69
C LEU A 6 5.42 4.51 3.68
N ILE A 7 5.39 4.83 4.97
CA ILE A 7 4.95 3.90 6.03
C ILE A 7 3.73 4.54 6.69
N TRP A 8 2.60 3.86 6.65
CA TRP A 8 1.38 4.41 7.21
C TRP A 8 0.49 3.34 7.85
N ASN A 9 0.04 3.60 9.07
CA ASN A 9 -1.09 2.88 9.64
C ASN A 9 -2.39 3.42 9.02
N ILE A 10 -2.92 2.67 8.04
CA ILE A 10 -4.03 3.12 7.21
C ILE A 10 -5.40 2.92 7.89
N ARG A 11 -5.49 2.07 8.93
CA ARG A 11 -6.74 1.75 9.65
C ARG A 11 -7.92 1.51 8.69
N SER A 12 -7.84 0.47 7.86
CA SER A 12 -8.72 0.13 6.73
C SER A 12 -8.44 0.89 5.44
N VAL A 13 -8.16 0.13 4.37
CA VAL A 13 -8.07 0.64 3.00
C VAL A 13 -9.43 1.09 2.43
N ASN A 14 -10.53 0.67 3.04
CA ASN A 14 -11.89 0.88 2.51
C ASN A 14 -12.65 2.03 3.17
N THR A 15 -12.08 2.70 4.18
CA THR A 15 -12.76 3.79 4.90
C THR A 15 -12.08 5.13 4.70
N GLN A 16 -12.81 6.23 4.91
CA GLN A 16 -12.27 7.60 4.93
C GLN A 16 -11.43 7.97 3.69
N GLN A 17 -11.73 7.37 2.54
CA GLN A 17 -10.93 7.53 1.31
C GLN A 17 -9.42 7.30 1.54
N ALA A 18 -9.05 6.41 2.47
CA ALA A 18 -7.67 6.21 2.88
C ALA A 18 -6.80 5.70 1.72
N PHE A 19 -7.26 4.68 0.99
CA PHE A 19 -6.50 4.15 -0.15
C PHE A 19 -6.41 5.12 -1.35
N PRO A 20 -7.48 5.84 -1.75
CA PRO A 20 -7.37 6.94 -2.70
C PRO A 20 -6.29 7.97 -2.35
N ARG A 21 -6.12 8.32 -1.06
CA ARG A 21 -5.02 9.19 -0.62
C ARG A 21 -3.64 8.58 -0.87
N VAL A 22 -3.47 7.27 -0.64
CA VAL A 22 -2.21 6.56 -0.97
C VAL A 22 -1.92 6.62 -2.46
N ILE A 23 -2.92 6.43 -3.33
CA ILE A 23 -2.75 6.53 -4.78
C ILE A 23 -2.29 7.92 -5.19
N ASN A 24 -2.90 8.97 -4.64
CA ASN A 24 -2.50 10.35 -4.94
C ASN A 24 -1.08 10.63 -4.47
N MET A 25 -0.74 10.25 -3.24
CA MET A 25 0.63 10.40 -2.72
C MET A 25 1.64 9.59 -3.55
N GLN A 26 1.29 8.39 -4.04
CA GLN A 26 2.18 7.62 -4.92
C GLN A 26 2.40 8.31 -6.25
N ARG A 27 1.38 8.91 -6.85
CA ARG A 27 1.51 9.68 -8.10
C ARG A 27 2.37 10.93 -7.92
N GLU A 28 2.22 11.62 -6.79
CA GLU A 28 2.95 12.86 -6.50
C GLU A 28 4.39 12.61 -6.10
N HIS A 29 4.62 11.59 -5.27
CA HIS A 29 5.91 11.35 -4.64
C HIS A 29 6.66 10.16 -5.22
N ASN A 30 6.07 9.32 -6.08
CA ASN A 30 6.74 8.16 -6.69
C ASN A 30 7.58 7.37 -5.67
N PHE A 31 6.92 6.84 -4.64
CA PHE A 31 7.57 6.02 -3.63
C PHE A 31 8.06 4.71 -4.24
N PHE A 32 9.25 4.31 -3.84
CA PHE A 32 9.83 3.01 -4.16
C PHE A 32 9.25 1.92 -3.26
N VAL A 33 8.88 2.27 -2.02
CA VAL A 33 8.30 1.35 -1.05
C VAL A 33 7.06 1.98 -0.41
N ILE A 34 5.98 1.21 -0.30
CA ILE A 34 4.79 1.56 0.46
C ILE A 34 4.47 0.43 1.44
N GLU A 35 4.46 0.73 2.74
CA GLU A 35 4.03 -0.15 3.80
C GLU A 35 2.74 0.38 4.44
N LEU A 36 1.68 -0.44 4.40
CA LEU A 36 0.38 -0.14 4.99
C LEU A 36 0.08 -1.10 6.14
N MET A 37 -0.05 -0.56 7.36
CA MET A 37 -0.44 -1.33 8.54
C MET A 37 -1.95 -1.26 8.76
N GLU A 38 -2.51 -2.36 9.27
CA GLU A 38 -3.92 -2.55 9.57
C GLU A 38 -4.85 -2.22 8.37
N PRO A 39 -4.64 -2.85 7.20
CA PRO A 39 -5.44 -2.61 6.00
C PRO A 39 -6.90 -3.07 6.14
N PHE A 40 -7.22 -3.87 7.17
CA PHE A 40 -8.56 -4.44 7.44
C PHE A 40 -9.25 -5.00 6.18
N GLN A 41 -8.47 -5.73 5.38
CA GLN A 41 -8.91 -6.36 4.15
C GLN A 41 -8.25 -7.74 4.04
N LYS A 42 -8.94 -8.70 3.39
CA LYS A 42 -8.41 -10.04 3.21
C LYS A 42 -7.14 -10.00 2.35
N LYS A 43 -6.09 -10.71 2.77
CA LYS A 43 -4.78 -10.78 2.07
C LYS A 43 -4.88 -11.15 0.58
N GLY A 44 -5.90 -11.92 0.18
CA GLY A 44 -6.12 -12.31 -1.22
C GLY A 44 -6.40 -11.13 -2.17
N PHE A 45 -6.76 -9.95 -1.63
CA PHE A 45 -6.98 -8.75 -2.44
C PHE A 45 -5.72 -7.91 -2.67
N ILE A 46 -4.59 -8.19 -2.02
CA ILE A 46 -3.40 -7.31 -2.07
C ILE A 46 -2.95 -7.01 -3.51
N ASN A 47 -3.03 -7.99 -4.41
CA ASN A 47 -2.68 -7.81 -5.82
C ASN A 47 -3.58 -6.82 -6.57
N ARG A 48 -4.84 -6.66 -6.15
CA ARG A 48 -5.73 -5.63 -6.70
C ARG A 48 -5.21 -4.24 -6.32
N TYR A 49 -4.87 -4.04 -5.05
CA TYR A 49 -4.37 -2.76 -4.55
C TYR A 49 -2.98 -2.45 -5.15
N ARG A 50 -2.11 -3.46 -5.32
CA ARG A 50 -0.83 -3.33 -6.03
C ARG A 50 -1.00 -2.76 -7.44
N ARG A 51 -1.91 -3.34 -8.23
CA ARG A 51 -2.19 -2.87 -9.60
C ARG A 51 -2.70 -1.43 -9.61
N MET A 52 -3.51 -1.05 -8.62
CA MET A 52 -4.01 0.33 -8.49
C MET A 52 -2.91 1.34 -8.14
N LEU A 53 -1.86 0.91 -7.42
CA LEU A 53 -0.68 1.70 -7.12
C LEU A 53 0.35 1.73 -8.27
N ASN A 54 0.14 0.92 -9.31
CA ASN A 54 1.10 0.72 -10.40
C ASN A 54 2.49 0.31 -9.89
N MET A 55 2.52 -0.66 -8.96
CA MET A 55 3.77 -1.18 -8.39
C MET A 55 4.05 -2.62 -8.81
N ASP A 56 5.31 -3.03 -8.87
CA ASP A 56 5.73 -4.32 -9.39
C ASP A 56 5.38 -5.47 -8.46
N THR A 57 5.70 -5.32 -7.17
CA THR A 57 5.61 -6.41 -6.20
C THR A 57 4.73 -6.06 -5.01
N ALA A 58 4.08 -7.07 -4.41
CA ALA A 58 3.38 -6.92 -3.15
C ALA A 58 3.47 -8.16 -2.26
N TYR A 59 3.64 -7.95 -0.96
CA TYR A 59 3.61 -8.99 0.06
C TYR A 59 2.69 -8.61 1.20
N SER A 60 2.06 -9.63 1.78
CA SER A 60 1.34 -9.50 3.03
C SER A 60 2.06 -10.36 4.06
N ASN A 61 2.22 -9.85 5.28
CA ASN A 61 2.74 -10.66 6.37
C ASN A 61 1.78 -11.83 6.72
N ILE A 62 2.24 -12.76 7.57
CA ILE A 62 1.54 -14.02 7.88
C ILE A 62 0.07 -13.80 8.31
N ASN A 63 -0.17 -12.77 9.13
CA ASN A 63 -1.50 -12.46 9.67
C ASN A 63 -2.33 -11.50 8.81
N GLY A 64 -1.79 -11.00 7.69
CA GLY A 64 -2.50 -10.09 6.79
C GLY A 64 -2.61 -8.65 7.26
N GLN A 65 -1.98 -8.26 8.37
CA GLN A 65 -2.10 -6.93 8.98
C GLN A 65 -1.09 -5.92 8.45
N ILE A 66 -0.06 -6.36 7.72
CA ILE A 66 0.91 -5.46 7.07
C ILE A 66 0.96 -5.83 5.60
N TRP A 67 0.76 -4.83 4.75
CA TRP A 67 0.94 -4.92 3.30
C TRP A 67 2.15 -4.10 2.89
N LEU A 68 3.06 -4.73 2.15
CA LEU A 68 4.24 -4.12 1.58
C LEU A 68 4.09 -4.13 0.06
N PHE A 69 4.33 -2.98 -0.56
CA PHE A 69 4.41 -2.80 -2.01
C PHE A 69 5.78 -2.20 -2.35
N PHE A 70 6.43 -2.66 -3.41
CA PHE A 70 7.69 -2.09 -3.87
C PHE A 70 7.94 -2.31 -5.36
N ASP A 71 8.71 -1.40 -5.94
CA ASP A 71 9.25 -1.43 -7.30
C ASP A 71 10.72 -1.87 -7.35
#